data_AF-A0A4Z1HK12-F1
#
_entry.id   AF-A0A4Z1HK12-F1
#
_cell.length_a   1.000
_cell.length_b   1.000
_cell.length_c   1.000
_cell.angle_alpha   90.00
_cell.angle_beta   90.00
_cell.angle_gamma   90.00
#
_symmetry.space_group_name_H-M   'P 1'
#
loop_
_entity.id
_entity.type
_entity.pdbx_description
1 polymer ?
#
loop_
_entity_poly.entity_id
_entity_poly.type
_entity_poly.pdbx_seq_one_letter_code
_entity_poly.pdbx_strand_id
1 'polypeptide(L)'
;MFLRRSSRFLSLTPRRYLIPSLKHYTSITSTISPQNGFPHTPTPTPPPFSTSPASELPPLSIMPLPLLLKSYLITSILASPKIIKFFLPLLNKLANSSSTILNPDRNPVLHMIVRKFIYDHFIAGENAIQVRARVKEMKGLGFSGVILGYAREVNVSGGEVGGDVSGVSKEVGERAIREWRDGLMSTLSLLQPGDFLSLKFSGAGPLVLHALQNGLPPPPLLLQSMHLLLRTAASQSARIWLDAEQQDLQHTIESWTIDLMRIYNTGSQALLYTTMQAYLKSTPSNILRCLELAQKEDWVLGIKLVRGAYIATEKRELIWGSIEETHEAYNGIAAGLLSLSYPGIDVEKNTAMTEKTEGMRKENAYPRAELFLATHNEESIKKAYTLQSSRILSGKPTIELAFGQLQGMADEISCSLLQLRRKESQDSHSALSVSKGLVKSEEDSRLTQALKPKAYKCMVWGSTQQCLQFLLRRVKENGDALGRTGYWVEGFKREIWRRVRSFSGMKRRIALESANAGMARKRIL
;
A
#
# COMPACT_ATOMS: atom_id res chain seq x y z
N MET A 1 35.60 -11.68 53.52
CA MET A 1 35.64 -12.99 54.18
C MET A 1 34.25 -13.62 54.05
N PHE A 2 34.19 -14.82 53.49
CA PHE A 2 32.98 -15.56 53.11
C PHE A 2 31.95 -15.70 54.24
N LEU A 3 30.65 -15.58 53.92
CA LEU A 3 29.67 -16.58 54.39
C LEU A 3 28.36 -16.54 53.60
N ARG A 4 28.07 -17.72 53.05
CA ARG A 4 26.88 -18.20 52.32
C ARG A 4 25.55 -17.70 52.88
N ARG A 5 24.62 -17.30 52.00
CA ARG A 5 23.18 -17.35 52.26
C ARG A 5 22.50 -18.39 51.38
N SER A 6 21.93 -19.37 52.08
CA SER A 6 21.13 -20.49 51.58
C SER A 6 19.80 -20.01 51.00
N SER A 7 19.46 -20.62 49.87
CA SER A 7 18.14 -20.68 49.23
C SER A 7 17.04 -21.14 50.18
N ARG A 8 15.86 -20.51 50.11
CA ARG A 8 14.57 -21.09 50.50
C ARG A 8 13.60 -20.99 49.32
N PHE A 9 13.30 -22.15 48.74
CA PHE A 9 12.16 -22.37 47.87
C PHE A 9 10.88 -22.33 48.71
N LEU A 10 9.91 -21.51 48.31
CA LEU A 10 8.54 -21.56 48.80
C LEU A 10 7.68 -22.26 47.75
N SER A 11 7.26 -23.48 48.08
CA SER A 11 6.24 -24.23 47.36
C SER A 11 4.87 -23.62 47.62
N LEU A 12 4.16 -23.20 46.56
CA LEU A 12 2.74 -22.86 46.62
C LEU A 12 1.94 -23.90 45.84
N THR A 13 1.10 -24.62 46.57
CA THR A 13 0.13 -25.61 46.12
C THR A 13 -0.99 -24.99 45.27
N PRO A 14 -1.63 -25.76 44.36
CA PRO A 14 -2.62 -25.22 43.43
C PRO A 14 -3.98 -25.05 44.10
N ARG A 15 -4.53 -23.84 44.03
CA ARG A 15 -5.88 -23.51 44.52
C ARG A 15 -6.91 -23.94 43.46
N ARG A 16 -7.72 -24.94 43.78
CA ARG A 16 -8.92 -25.32 43.01
C ARG A 16 -9.91 -24.14 43.00
N TYR A 17 -10.30 -23.68 41.83
CA TYR A 17 -11.41 -22.74 41.66
C TYR A 17 -12.61 -23.46 41.07
N LEU A 18 -13.74 -23.32 41.76
CA LEU A 18 -15.06 -23.83 41.41
C LEU A 18 -15.64 -23.04 40.22
N ILE A 19 -16.19 -23.78 39.25
CA ILE A 19 -16.85 -23.29 38.04
C ILE A 19 -18.34 -23.05 38.35
N PRO A 20 -18.90 -21.85 38.12
CA PRO A 20 -20.35 -21.67 38.05
C PRO A 20 -20.87 -22.03 36.65
N SER A 21 -21.98 -22.77 36.63
CA SER A 21 -22.61 -23.37 35.45
C SER A 21 -23.10 -22.37 34.40
N LEU A 22 -22.92 -22.77 33.14
CA LEU A 22 -23.57 -22.28 31.93
C LEU A 22 -25.07 -21.95 32.12
N LYS A 23 -25.47 -20.76 31.67
CA LYS A 23 -26.85 -20.50 31.22
C LYS A 23 -26.82 -19.80 29.86
N HIS A 24 -27.65 -20.37 28.97
CA HIS A 24 -27.94 -20.05 27.58
C HIS A 24 -27.62 -18.65 27.07
N TYR A 25 -26.79 -18.59 26.02
CA TYR A 25 -26.86 -17.53 25.01
C TYR A 25 -27.47 -18.09 23.73
N THR A 26 -28.61 -17.51 23.36
CA THR A 26 -29.35 -17.74 22.14
C THR A 26 -28.54 -17.33 20.90
N SER A 27 -28.57 -18.18 19.88
CA SER A 27 -28.07 -17.94 18.53
C SER A 27 -28.51 -16.56 18.00
N ILE A 28 -27.58 -15.60 17.91
CA ILE A 28 -27.79 -14.35 17.18
C ILE A 28 -27.47 -14.61 15.71
N THR A 29 -28.51 -14.86 14.93
CA THR A 29 -28.47 -14.83 13.47
C THR A 29 -28.17 -13.40 13.05
N SER A 30 -26.96 -13.13 12.56
CA SER A 30 -26.55 -11.81 12.05
C SER A 30 -27.30 -11.50 10.75
N THR A 31 -28.44 -10.84 10.87
CA THR A 31 -29.11 -10.13 9.77
C THR A 31 -28.31 -8.89 9.43
N ILE A 32 -27.90 -8.78 8.16
CA ILE A 32 -27.31 -7.56 7.59
C ILE A 32 -28.37 -6.45 7.70
N SER A 33 -28.23 -5.56 8.69
CA SER A 33 -29.08 -4.38 8.84
C SER A 33 -28.66 -3.32 7.80
N PRO A 34 -29.61 -2.70 7.05
CA PRO A 34 -29.29 -1.68 6.05
C PRO A 34 -29.08 -0.27 6.64
N GLN A 35 -28.95 -0.09 7.95
CA GLN A 35 -29.10 1.24 8.59
C GLN A 35 -27.82 1.98 9.04
N ASN A 36 -26.62 1.59 8.59
CA ASN A 36 -25.41 2.40 8.85
C ASN A 36 -24.94 3.20 7.63
N GLY A 37 -25.88 3.67 6.80
CA GLY A 37 -25.61 4.73 5.83
C GLY A 37 -25.75 6.08 6.50
N PHE A 38 -24.64 6.76 6.80
CA PHE A 38 -24.69 8.20 7.06
C PHE A 38 -25.40 8.86 5.86
N PRO A 39 -26.36 9.78 6.08
CA PRO A 39 -27.00 10.49 4.98
C PRO A 39 -25.94 11.31 4.24
N HIS A 40 -25.56 10.84 3.06
CA HIS A 40 -24.74 11.60 2.14
C HIS A 40 -25.53 12.83 1.69
N THR A 41 -25.22 13.98 2.28
CA THR A 41 -25.57 15.26 1.69
C THR A 41 -24.75 15.37 0.39
N PRO A 42 -25.37 15.63 -0.78
CA PRO A 42 -24.62 15.86 -2.00
C PRO A 42 -23.82 17.15 -1.82
N THR A 43 -22.50 17.03 -1.68
CA THR A 43 -21.58 18.16 -1.71
C THR A 43 -21.69 18.84 -3.08
N PRO A 44 -21.76 20.19 -3.15
CA PRO A 44 -21.95 20.89 -4.41
C PRO A 44 -20.82 20.60 -5.39
N THR A 45 -21.21 20.32 -6.63
CA THR A 45 -20.34 20.20 -7.80
C THR A 45 -19.44 21.45 -7.87
N PRO A 46 -18.10 21.31 -7.88
CA PRO A 46 -17.26 22.47 -8.15
C PRO A 46 -17.50 22.95 -9.58
N PRO A 47 -17.54 24.27 -9.85
CA PRO A 47 -17.70 24.78 -11.20
C PRO A 47 -16.52 24.34 -12.07
N PRO A 48 -16.74 24.06 -13.36
CA PRO A 48 -15.65 23.75 -14.27
C PRO A 48 -14.78 24.99 -14.43
N PHE A 49 -13.54 24.93 -13.96
CA PHE A 49 -12.56 25.98 -14.24
C PHE A 49 -12.26 25.99 -15.75
N SER A 50 -12.77 27.04 -16.40
CA SER A 50 -12.32 27.51 -17.70
C SER A 50 -10.96 28.19 -17.51
N THR A 51 -9.91 27.43 -17.72
CA THR A 51 -8.59 27.97 -18.09
C THR A 51 -8.11 27.12 -19.24
N SER A 52 -7.99 27.68 -20.44
CA SER A 52 -7.35 27.01 -21.58
C SER A 52 -5.86 26.80 -21.29
N PRO A 53 -5.33 25.57 -21.33
CA PRO A 53 -3.89 25.35 -21.43
C PRO A 53 -3.59 24.62 -22.75
N ALA A 54 -2.36 24.71 -23.23
CA ALA A 54 -1.88 23.83 -24.30
C ALA A 54 -2.24 22.36 -23.98
N SER A 55 -2.66 21.61 -25.00
CA SER A 55 -3.39 20.34 -24.89
C SER A 55 -2.59 19.20 -24.22
N GLU A 56 -2.52 19.17 -22.90
CA GLU A 56 -2.04 18.00 -22.17
C GLU A 56 -3.10 16.90 -22.23
N LEU A 57 -2.68 15.70 -22.64
CA LEU A 57 -3.57 14.53 -22.69
C LEU A 57 -4.02 14.15 -21.26
N PRO A 58 -5.25 13.67 -21.07
CA PRO A 58 -5.72 13.24 -19.75
C PRO A 58 -4.87 12.09 -19.20
N PRO A 59 -4.77 11.91 -17.87
CA PRO A 59 -3.91 10.88 -17.24
C PRO A 59 -4.07 9.48 -17.82
N LEU A 60 -5.31 9.02 -17.96
CA LEU A 60 -5.64 7.68 -18.49
C LEU A 60 -5.19 7.45 -19.93
N SER A 61 -4.71 8.48 -20.66
CA SER A 61 -4.11 8.32 -21.98
C SER A 61 -2.84 7.46 -21.98
N ILE A 62 -2.15 7.34 -20.83
CA ILE A 62 -0.98 6.45 -20.68
C ILE A 62 -1.34 4.98 -20.87
N MET A 63 -2.57 4.59 -20.53
CA MET A 63 -2.97 3.19 -20.53
C MET A 63 -3.15 2.64 -21.96
N PRO A 64 -2.62 1.45 -22.28
CA PRO A 64 -2.98 0.73 -23.50
C PRO A 64 -4.50 0.51 -23.58
N LEU A 65 -5.08 0.58 -24.78
CA LEU A 65 -6.54 0.45 -24.96
C LEU A 65 -7.12 -0.86 -24.39
N PRO A 66 -6.49 -2.04 -24.56
CA PRO A 66 -7.00 -3.28 -23.96
C PRO A 66 -7.07 -3.20 -22.42
N LEU A 67 -6.06 -2.60 -21.79
CA LEU A 67 -6.02 -2.41 -20.35
C LEU A 67 -7.07 -1.41 -19.88
N LEU A 68 -7.27 -0.31 -20.62
CA LEU A 68 -8.29 0.70 -20.33
C LEU A 68 -9.70 0.10 -20.35
N LEU A 69 -10.04 -0.66 -21.40
CA LEU A 69 -11.35 -1.31 -21.55
C LEU A 69 -11.59 -2.37 -20.46
N LYS A 70 -10.56 -3.16 -20.14
CA LYS A 70 -10.64 -4.15 -19.05
C LYS A 70 -10.88 -3.46 -17.70
N SER A 71 -10.14 -2.38 -17.41
CA SER A 71 -10.26 -1.64 -16.16
C SER A 71 -11.64 -0.97 -16.04
N TYR A 72 -12.16 -0.42 -17.14
CA TYR A 72 -13.53 0.09 -17.20
C TYR A 72 -14.57 -0.97 -16.85
N LEU A 73 -14.49 -2.15 -17.48
CA LEU A 73 -15.44 -3.24 -17.25
C LEU A 73 -15.42 -3.72 -15.78
N ILE A 74 -14.23 -4.03 -15.26
CA ILE A 74 -14.09 -4.55 -13.89
C ILE A 74 -14.49 -3.51 -12.85
N THR A 75 -14.06 -2.26 -13.03
CA THR A 75 -14.44 -1.17 -12.11
C THR A 75 -15.95 -0.95 -12.15
N SER A 76 -16.60 -1.06 -13.31
CA SER A 76 -18.07 -0.93 -13.43
C SER A 76 -18.81 -2.06 -12.70
N ILE A 77 -18.27 -3.28 -12.72
CA ILE A 77 -18.80 -4.42 -11.94
C ILE A 77 -18.66 -4.13 -10.44
N LEU A 78 -17.48 -3.70 -10.00
CA LEU A 78 -17.21 -3.40 -8.59
C LEU A 78 -18.02 -2.20 -8.07
N ALA A 79 -18.30 -1.23 -8.93
CA ALA A 79 -19.10 -0.04 -8.60
C ALA A 79 -20.59 -0.32 -8.44
N SER A 80 -21.08 -1.52 -8.80
CA SER A 80 -22.48 -1.88 -8.71
C SER A 80 -22.78 -2.67 -7.42
N PRO A 81 -23.48 -2.09 -6.43
CA PRO A 81 -23.80 -2.79 -5.19
C PRO A 81 -24.63 -4.05 -5.43
N LYS A 82 -25.51 -4.03 -6.44
CA LYS A 82 -26.35 -5.18 -6.82
C LYS A 82 -25.50 -6.35 -7.33
N ILE A 83 -24.51 -6.06 -8.20
CA ILE A 83 -23.65 -7.10 -8.75
C ILE A 83 -22.74 -7.65 -7.65
N ILE A 84 -22.14 -6.78 -6.82
CA ILE A 84 -21.31 -7.20 -5.68
C ILE A 84 -22.09 -8.09 -4.70
N LYS A 85 -23.32 -7.72 -4.34
CA LYS A 85 -24.16 -8.50 -3.42
C LYS A 85 -24.46 -9.91 -3.95
N PHE A 86 -24.65 -10.05 -5.27
CA PHE A 86 -24.86 -11.35 -5.91
C PHE A 86 -23.55 -12.15 -6.06
N PHE A 87 -22.45 -11.47 -6.40
CA PHE A 87 -21.19 -12.10 -6.76
C PHE A 87 -20.36 -12.55 -5.55
N LEU A 88 -20.40 -11.81 -4.44
CA LEU A 88 -19.59 -12.11 -3.26
C LEU A 88 -19.84 -13.48 -2.64
N PRO A 89 -21.10 -13.95 -2.46
CA PRO A 89 -21.36 -15.30 -1.96
C PRO A 89 -20.76 -16.40 -2.85
N LEU A 90 -20.86 -16.23 -4.18
CA LEU A 90 -20.27 -17.15 -5.14
C LEU A 90 -18.75 -17.15 -5.03
N LEU A 91 -18.12 -15.97 -5.04
CA LEU A 91 -16.68 -15.83 -4.93
C LEU A 91 -16.16 -16.44 -3.61
N ASN A 92 -16.89 -16.24 -2.51
CA ASN A 92 -16.59 -16.84 -1.21
C ASN A 92 -16.65 -18.37 -1.24
N LYS A 93 -17.64 -18.94 -1.95
CA LYS A 93 -17.76 -20.39 -2.13
C LYS A 93 -16.58 -20.93 -2.94
N LEU A 94 -16.19 -20.28 -4.05
CA LEU A 94 -15.06 -20.70 -4.87
C LEU A 94 -13.72 -20.61 -4.13
N ALA A 95 -13.49 -19.52 -3.39
CA ALA A 95 -12.25 -19.29 -2.65
C ALA A 95 -12.01 -20.30 -1.52
N ASN A 96 -13.07 -20.83 -0.92
CA ASN A 96 -12.98 -21.73 0.23
C ASN A 96 -13.36 -23.19 -0.10
N SER A 97 -13.63 -23.52 -1.37
CA SER A 97 -14.00 -24.88 -1.74
C SER A 97 -12.79 -25.81 -1.84
N SER A 98 -12.90 -26.99 -1.24
CA SER A 98 -12.00 -28.13 -1.46
C SER A 98 -12.44 -29.03 -2.62
N SER A 99 -13.64 -28.80 -3.19
CA SER A 99 -14.22 -29.61 -4.27
C SER A 99 -13.43 -29.45 -5.56
N THR A 100 -13.20 -30.54 -6.29
CA THR A 100 -12.54 -30.54 -7.60
C THR A 100 -13.29 -29.72 -8.64
N ILE A 101 -14.61 -29.57 -8.52
CA ILE A 101 -15.45 -28.82 -9.47
C ILE A 101 -15.41 -27.32 -9.20
N LEU A 102 -15.47 -26.92 -7.93
CA LEU A 102 -15.59 -25.51 -7.53
C LEU A 102 -14.25 -24.86 -7.14
N ASN A 103 -13.18 -25.65 -7.04
CA ASN A 103 -11.86 -25.12 -6.75
C ASN A 103 -11.17 -24.67 -8.06
N PRO A 104 -10.82 -23.38 -8.19
CA PRO A 104 -10.22 -22.84 -9.42
C PRO A 104 -8.79 -23.34 -9.66
N ASP A 105 -8.09 -23.89 -8.67
CA ASP A 105 -6.78 -24.50 -8.88
C ASP A 105 -6.90 -25.96 -9.38
N ARG A 106 -8.07 -26.59 -9.24
CA ARG A 106 -8.33 -27.99 -9.62
C ARG A 106 -9.21 -28.16 -10.86
N ASN A 107 -10.02 -27.15 -11.21
CA ASN A 107 -10.88 -27.16 -12.39
C ASN A 107 -10.33 -26.23 -13.49
N PRO A 108 -9.80 -26.76 -14.62
CA PRO A 108 -9.21 -25.96 -15.69
C PRO A 108 -10.16 -24.95 -16.36
N VAL A 109 -11.45 -25.27 -16.46
CA VAL A 109 -12.45 -24.37 -17.08
C VAL A 109 -12.76 -23.21 -16.16
N LEU A 110 -13.03 -23.51 -14.88
CA LEU A 110 -13.25 -22.49 -13.86
C LEU A 110 -11.99 -21.63 -13.68
N HIS A 111 -10.82 -22.25 -13.68
CA HIS A 111 -9.52 -21.58 -13.67
C HIS A 111 -9.45 -20.54 -14.77
N MET A 112 -9.72 -20.92 -16.02
CA MET A 112 -9.66 -20.01 -17.17
C MET A 112 -10.61 -18.81 -17.02
N ILE A 113 -11.85 -19.04 -16.55
CA ILE A 113 -12.86 -17.99 -16.35
C ILE A 113 -12.40 -17.03 -15.25
N VAL A 114 -12.11 -17.55 -14.04
CA VAL A 114 -11.65 -16.74 -12.90
C VAL A 114 -10.39 -15.97 -13.27
N ARG A 115 -9.47 -16.62 -13.98
CA ARG A 115 -8.20 -16.03 -14.38
C ARG A 115 -8.38 -14.84 -15.31
N LYS A 116 -9.15 -15.03 -16.39
CA LYS A 116 -9.33 -14.01 -17.43
C LYS A 116 -10.09 -12.78 -16.92
N PHE A 117 -11.12 -13.00 -16.10
CA PHE A 117 -12.03 -11.95 -15.68
C PHE A 117 -11.67 -11.29 -14.35
N ILE A 118 -11.04 -12.00 -13.40
CA ILE A 118 -10.80 -11.46 -12.05
C ILE A 118 -9.30 -11.36 -11.79
N TYR A 119 -8.59 -12.48 -11.98
CA TYR A 119 -7.20 -12.63 -11.57
C TYR A 119 -6.26 -11.64 -12.26
N ASP A 120 -6.24 -11.64 -13.60
CA ASP A 120 -5.28 -10.88 -14.40
C ASP A 120 -5.44 -9.35 -14.28
N HIS A 121 -6.45 -8.86 -13.55
CA HIS A 121 -6.65 -7.43 -13.30
C HIS A 121 -6.04 -6.98 -11.96
N PHE A 122 -6.20 -7.77 -10.89
CA PHE A 122 -5.75 -7.42 -9.54
C PHE A 122 -4.45 -8.11 -9.12
N ILE A 123 -4.11 -9.22 -9.77
CA ILE A 123 -3.04 -10.13 -9.34
C ILE A 123 -1.90 -10.13 -10.37
N ALA A 124 -0.66 -10.18 -9.88
CA ALA A 124 0.54 -10.11 -10.71
C ALA A 124 0.76 -11.38 -11.53
N GLY A 125 0.45 -12.55 -10.97
CA GLY A 125 0.70 -13.84 -11.60
C GLY A 125 0.65 -14.99 -10.60
N GLU A 126 0.62 -16.22 -11.08
CA GLU A 126 0.59 -17.44 -10.23
C GLU A 126 1.97 -18.05 -10.02
N ASN A 127 2.92 -17.66 -10.87
CA ASN A 127 4.27 -18.16 -10.87
C ASN A 127 5.27 -17.04 -11.18
N ALA A 128 6.54 -17.33 -10.93
CA ALA A 128 7.62 -16.39 -11.08
C ALA A 128 7.73 -15.75 -12.48
N ILE A 129 7.44 -16.51 -13.55
CA ILE A 129 7.52 -16.02 -14.93
C ILE A 129 6.47 -14.93 -15.16
N GLN A 130 5.22 -15.21 -14.79
CA GLN A 130 4.12 -14.26 -14.93
C GLN A 130 4.35 -13.01 -14.09
N VAL A 131 4.78 -13.18 -12.83
CA VAL A 131 5.07 -12.05 -11.94
C VAL A 131 6.19 -11.18 -12.50
N ARG A 132 7.30 -11.76 -12.96
CA ARG A 132 8.40 -11.00 -13.58
C ARG A 132 7.95 -10.23 -14.82
N ALA A 133 7.14 -10.85 -15.68
CA ALA A 133 6.57 -10.17 -16.85
C ALA A 133 5.71 -8.98 -16.44
N ARG A 134 4.88 -9.14 -15.40
CA ARG A 134 4.05 -8.04 -14.88
C ARG A 134 4.87 -6.92 -14.26
N VAL A 135 5.89 -7.24 -13.47
CA VAL A 135 6.81 -6.25 -12.89
C VAL A 135 7.49 -5.44 -13.99
N LYS A 136 7.95 -6.12 -15.06
CA LYS A 136 8.54 -5.46 -16.23
C LYS A 136 7.52 -4.55 -16.94
N GLU A 137 6.27 -4.97 -17.10
CA GLU A 137 5.19 -4.15 -17.67
C GLU A 137 4.98 -2.87 -16.85
N MET A 138 4.83 -2.99 -15.53
CA MET A 138 4.64 -1.83 -14.65
C MET A 138 5.82 -0.86 -14.72
N LYS A 139 7.06 -1.36 -14.64
CA LYS A 139 8.25 -0.50 -14.80
C LYS A 139 8.31 0.16 -16.18
N GLY A 140 7.92 -0.56 -17.24
CA GLY A 140 7.83 -0.02 -18.60
C GLY A 140 6.81 1.11 -18.76
N LEU A 141 5.75 1.15 -17.97
CA LEU A 141 4.81 2.28 -17.93
C LEU A 141 5.42 3.52 -17.26
N GLY A 142 6.47 3.34 -16.45
CA GLY A 142 7.21 4.39 -15.78
C GLY A 142 7.11 4.38 -14.25
N PHE A 143 6.55 3.33 -13.63
CA PHE A 143 6.59 3.18 -12.17
C PHE A 143 8.03 3.00 -11.68
N SER A 144 8.36 3.52 -10.50
CA SER A 144 9.71 3.42 -9.89
C SER A 144 10.03 2.01 -9.46
N GLY A 145 8.99 1.28 -9.08
CA GLY A 145 9.09 -0.07 -8.59
C GLY A 145 7.72 -0.64 -8.29
N VAL A 146 7.72 -1.81 -7.69
CA VAL A 146 6.51 -2.52 -7.28
C VAL A 146 6.56 -2.83 -5.80
N ILE A 147 5.39 -3.12 -5.24
CA ILE A 147 5.27 -3.78 -3.95
C ILE A 147 4.67 -5.14 -4.21
N LEU A 148 5.33 -6.22 -3.79
CA LEU A 148 4.80 -7.57 -3.93
C LEU A 148 4.40 -8.14 -2.57
N GLY A 149 3.15 -8.56 -2.48
CA GLY A 149 2.64 -9.38 -1.38
C GLY A 149 2.41 -10.81 -1.82
N TYR A 150 2.69 -11.76 -0.94
CA TYR A 150 2.32 -13.16 -1.15
C TYR A 150 0.87 -13.39 -0.69
N ALA A 151 0.02 -13.96 -1.56
CA ALA A 151 -1.41 -14.08 -1.30
C ALA A 151 -1.77 -15.06 -0.18
N ARG A 152 -0.91 -16.07 0.04
CA ARG A 152 -1.12 -17.08 1.07
C ARG A 152 -0.91 -16.45 2.44
N GLU A 153 -2.00 -16.28 3.15
CA GLU A 153 -2.01 -16.09 4.59
C GLU A 153 -2.45 -17.43 5.19
N VAL A 154 -1.84 -17.89 6.28
CA VAL A 154 -2.27 -19.13 6.94
C VAL A 154 -3.69 -18.90 7.44
N ASN A 155 -4.68 -19.53 6.79
CA ASN A 155 -6.05 -19.55 7.26
C ASN A 155 -6.07 -20.36 8.56
N VAL A 156 -5.96 -19.68 9.71
CA VAL A 156 -6.54 -20.21 10.94
C VAL A 156 -8.02 -20.38 10.61
N SER A 157 -8.46 -21.63 10.59
CA SER A 157 -9.68 -22.04 9.93
C SER A 157 -10.88 -21.31 10.53
N GLY A 158 -11.51 -20.46 9.73
CA GLY A 158 -12.91 -20.01 9.87
C GLY A 158 -13.30 -19.35 11.19
N GLY A 159 -13.45 -18.03 11.16
CA GLY A 159 -14.35 -17.29 12.05
C GLY A 159 -13.67 -16.64 13.23
N GLU A 160 -13.66 -15.31 13.20
CA GLU A 160 -13.39 -14.43 14.34
C GLU A 160 -12.01 -14.58 15.00
N VAL A 161 -11.56 -13.51 15.63
CA VAL A 161 -10.31 -13.47 16.42
C VAL A 161 -10.43 -14.30 17.72
N GLY A 162 -11.43 -15.19 17.81
CA GLY A 162 -11.83 -15.95 19.00
C GLY A 162 -11.66 -17.47 18.91
N GLY A 163 -11.06 -18.02 17.85
CA GLY A 163 -10.71 -19.45 17.80
C GLY A 163 -9.64 -19.78 18.83
N ASP A 164 -9.88 -20.78 19.69
CA ASP A 164 -9.01 -21.17 20.79
C ASP A 164 -7.60 -21.59 20.28
N VAL A 165 -6.64 -20.66 20.34
CA VAL A 165 -5.26 -20.88 19.92
C VAL A 165 -4.50 -21.77 20.91
N SER A 166 -5.08 -22.05 22.08
CA SER A 166 -4.45 -22.82 23.17
C SER A 166 -4.23 -24.31 22.86
N GLY A 167 -4.78 -24.81 21.74
CA GLY A 167 -4.63 -26.21 21.31
C GLY A 167 -3.58 -26.49 20.23
N VAL A 168 -2.85 -25.48 19.73
CA VAL A 168 -1.89 -25.71 18.63
C VAL A 168 -0.54 -26.19 19.16
N SER A 169 -0.14 -27.40 18.74
CA SER A 169 1.20 -27.94 19.04
C SER A 169 2.30 -27.04 18.47
N LYS A 170 3.43 -26.98 19.20
CA LYS A 170 4.61 -26.21 18.79
C LYS A 170 5.07 -26.57 17.38
N GLU A 171 5.00 -27.85 17.03
CA GLU A 171 5.41 -28.39 15.73
C GLU A 171 4.55 -27.85 14.59
N VAL A 172 3.23 -27.76 14.79
CA VAL A 172 2.30 -27.17 13.81
C VAL A 172 2.53 -25.67 13.66
N GLY A 173 2.73 -24.97 14.78
CA GLY A 173 3.05 -23.54 14.78
C GLY A 173 4.35 -23.24 14.04
N GLU A 174 5.42 -23.98 14.32
CA GLU A 174 6.70 -23.79 13.65
C GLU A 174 6.66 -24.17 12.16
N ARG A 175 5.87 -25.17 11.77
CA ARG A 175 5.64 -25.50 10.37
C ARG A 175 5.01 -24.31 9.63
N ALA A 176 4.00 -23.67 10.21
CA ALA A 176 3.36 -22.49 9.63
C ALA A 176 4.35 -21.33 9.46
N ILE A 177 5.24 -21.11 10.43
CA ILE A 177 6.30 -20.09 10.34
C ILE A 177 7.26 -20.42 9.19
N ARG A 178 7.68 -21.69 9.03
CA ARG A 178 8.55 -22.11 7.92
C ARG A 178 7.90 -21.89 6.56
N GLU A 179 6.64 -22.30 6.39
CA GLU A 179 5.89 -22.09 5.14
C GLU A 179 5.73 -20.61 4.80
N TRP A 180 5.42 -19.78 5.81
CA TRP A 180 5.33 -18.33 5.66
C TRP A 180 6.67 -17.72 5.24
N ARG A 181 7.76 -18.08 5.93
CA ARG A 181 9.12 -17.64 5.57
C ARG A 181 9.46 -18.03 4.15
N ASP A 182 9.21 -19.28 3.76
CA ASP A 182 9.58 -19.80 2.43
C ASP A 182 8.79 -19.10 1.31
N GLY A 183 7.50 -18.80 1.54
CA GLY A 183 6.69 -17.99 0.62
C GLY A 183 7.23 -16.56 0.46
N LEU A 184 7.67 -15.94 1.56
CA LEU A 184 8.26 -14.59 1.52
C LEU A 184 9.65 -14.59 0.88
N MET A 185 10.49 -15.60 1.12
CA MET A 185 11.78 -15.76 0.44
C MET A 185 11.61 -15.97 -1.06
N SER A 186 10.61 -16.78 -1.47
CA SER A 186 10.23 -16.92 -2.87
C SER A 186 9.81 -15.58 -3.46
N THR A 187 9.05 -14.77 -2.72
CA THR A 187 8.65 -13.42 -3.15
C THR A 187 9.84 -12.47 -3.28
N LEU A 188 10.78 -12.48 -2.33
CA LEU A 188 12.03 -11.70 -2.41
C LEU A 188 12.81 -12.02 -3.68
N SER A 189 12.87 -13.30 -4.09
CA SER A 189 13.54 -13.71 -5.34
C SER A 189 12.94 -13.14 -6.63
N LEU A 190 11.75 -12.53 -6.54
CA LEU A 190 11.06 -11.86 -7.65
C LEU A 190 11.29 -10.35 -7.66
N LEU A 191 11.81 -9.78 -6.56
CA LEU A 191 12.05 -8.36 -6.43
C LEU A 191 13.35 -7.93 -7.11
N GLN A 192 13.38 -6.67 -7.53
CA GLN A 192 14.57 -5.99 -8.03
C GLN A 192 14.94 -4.85 -7.07
N PRO A 193 16.14 -4.26 -7.21
CA PRO A 193 16.54 -3.10 -6.40
C PRO A 193 15.48 -2.00 -6.40
N GLY A 194 15.17 -1.49 -5.21
CA GLY A 194 14.17 -0.46 -4.97
C GLY A 194 12.72 -0.94 -4.86
N ASP A 195 12.43 -2.21 -5.16
CA ASP A 195 11.09 -2.80 -4.94
C ASP A 195 10.85 -3.13 -3.45
N PHE A 196 9.58 -3.33 -3.09
CA PHE A 196 9.16 -3.63 -1.72
C PHE A 196 8.52 -5.03 -1.61
N LEU A 197 8.84 -5.73 -0.52
CA LEU A 197 8.06 -6.86 -0.02
C LEU A 197 7.03 -6.34 0.99
N SER A 198 5.77 -6.72 0.86
CA SER A 198 4.77 -6.53 1.93
C SER A 198 4.48 -7.85 2.65
N LEU A 199 4.48 -7.83 3.98
CA LEU A 199 4.16 -9.01 4.80
C LEU A 199 3.35 -8.63 6.05
N LYS A 200 2.67 -9.65 6.60
CA LYS A 200 1.87 -9.59 7.83
C LYS A 200 2.39 -10.63 8.82
N PHE A 201 2.47 -10.26 10.10
CA PHE A 201 2.91 -11.20 11.14
C PHE A 201 1.86 -12.25 11.44
N SER A 202 0.57 -11.91 11.45
CA SER A 202 -0.50 -12.89 11.67
C SER A 202 -0.47 -14.02 10.63
N GLY A 203 0.00 -13.73 9.41
CA GLY A 203 0.18 -14.69 8.33
C GLY A 203 1.17 -15.80 8.63
N ALA A 204 2.03 -15.65 9.65
CA ALA A 204 2.99 -16.67 10.09
C ALA A 204 2.34 -17.80 10.91
N GLY A 205 1.03 -17.71 11.16
CA GLY A 205 0.23 -18.79 11.71
C GLY A 205 -0.07 -18.67 13.21
N PRO A 206 -0.74 -19.68 13.78
CA PRO A 206 -1.39 -19.61 15.08
C PRO A 206 -0.44 -19.30 16.24
N LEU A 207 0.79 -19.86 16.24
CA LEU A 207 1.77 -19.57 17.30
C LEU A 207 2.14 -18.09 17.36
N VAL A 208 2.24 -17.45 16.19
CA VAL A 208 2.54 -16.01 16.09
C VAL A 208 1.31 -15.20 16.47
N LEU A 209 0.12 -15.59 16.01
CA LEU A 209 -1.13 -14.94 16.39
C LEU A 209 -1.34 -14.92 17.91
N HIS A 210 -1.11 -16.05 18.58
CA HIS A 210 -1.17 -16.13 20.04
C HIS A 210 -0.17 -15.17 20.70
N ALA A 211 1.07 -15.12 20.22
CA ALA A 211 2.08 -14.21 20.75
C ALA A 211 1.70 -12.73 20.56
N LEU A 212 1.14 -12.38 19.39
CA LEU A 212 0.64 -11.04 19.09
C LEU A 212 -0.49 -10.62 20.04
N GLN A 213 -1.52 -11.46 20.18
CA GLN A 213 -2.70 -11.20 21.02
C GLN A 213 -2.36 -11.02 22.50
N ASN A 214 -1.33 -11.72 22.98
CA ASN A 214 -0.96 -11.74 24.40
C ASN A 214 0.24 -10.83 24.72
N GLY A 215 0.72 -10.02 23.78
CA GLY A 215 1.87 -9.13 23.99
C GLY A 215 3.17 -9.86 24.34
N LEU A 216 3.34 -11.09 23.84
CA LEU A 216 4.51 -11.92 24.13
C LEU A 216 5.69 -11.55 23.22
N PRO A 217 6.93 -11.94 23.58
CA PRO A 217 8.05 -11.87 22.66
C PRO A 217 7.81 -12.69 21.37
N PRO A 218 8.46 -12.33 20.25
CA PRO A 218 8.31 -13.09 19.01
C PRO A 218 8.85 -14.51 19.21
N PRO A 219 8.14 -15.55 18.71
CA PRO A 219 8.68 -16.90 18.74
C PRO A 219 10.08 -16.97 18.14
N PRO A 220 11.05 -17.72 18.72
CA PRO A 220 12.44 -17.69 18.26
C PRO A 220 12.61 -17.97 16.76
N LEU A 221 11.84 -18.91 16.22
CA LEU A 221 11.87 -19.24 14.79
C LEU A 221 11.33 -18.10 13.91
N LEU A 222 10.32 -17.35 14.38
CA LEU A 222 9.82 -16.16 13.67
C LEU A 222 10.90 -15.09 13.63
N LEU A 223 11.54 -14.82 14.77
CA LEU A 223 12.60 -13.81 14.85
C LEU A 223 13.78 -14.17 13.95
N GLN A 224 14.24 -15.43 13.97
CA GLN A 224 15.26 -15.92 13.05
C GLN A 224 14.86 -15.76 11.58
N SER A 225 13.59 -16.05 11.25
CA SER A 225 13.05 -15.89 9.89
C SER A 225 13.04 -14.42 9.46
N MET A 226 12.68 -13.49 10.35
CA MET A 226 12.73 -12.06 10.08
C MET A 226 14.15 -11.56 9.84
N HIS A 227 15.11 -11.99 10.66
CA HIS A 227 16.52 -11.65 10.45
C HIS A 227 17.03 -12.13 9.08
N LEU A 228 16.64 -13.33 8.66
CA LEU A 228 16.99 -13.86 7.33
C LEU A 228 16.35 -13.03 6.21
N LEU A 229 15.05 -12.72 6.32
CA LEU A 229 14.33 -11.90 5.33
C LEU A 229 14.96 -10.51 5.18
N LEU A 230 15.24 -9.84 6.30
CA LEU A 230 15.83 -8.49 6.31
C LEU A 230 17.25 -8.48 5.73
N ARG A 231 18.11 -9.43 6.11
CA ARG A 231 19.47 -9.55 5.52
C ARG A 231 19.41 -9.80 4.01
N THR A 232 18.48 -10.66 3.58
CA THR A 232 18.30 -10.98 2.16
C THR A 232 17.82 -9.74 1.39
N ALA A 233 16.79 -9.05 1.89
CA ALA A 233 16.28 -7.82 1.29
C ALA A 233 17.37 -6.75 1.17
N ALA A 234 18.14 -6.52 2.24
CA ALA A 234 19.27 -5.59 2.24
C ALA A 234 20.30 -5.94 1.14
N SER A 235 20.69 -7.22 1.04
CA SER A 235 21.64 -7.68 0.02
C SER A 235 21.15 -7.48 -1.43
N GLN A 236 19.83 -7.47 -1.63
CA GLN A 236 19.19 -7.27 -2.93
C GLN A 236 18.81 -5.81 -3.19
N SER A 237 19.11 -4.89 -2.26
CA SER A 237 18.61 -3.52 -2.27
C SER A 237 17.08 -3.44 -2.39
N ALA A 238 16.38 -4.45 -1.90
CA ALA A 238 14.93 -4.48 -1.75
C ALA A 238 14.57 -3.98 -0.34
N ARG A 239 13.31 -3.59 -0.17
CA ARG A 239 12.80 -3.00 1.08
C ARG A 239 11.60 -3.80 1.59
N ILE A 240 11.28 -3.69 2.87
CA ILE A 240 10.20 -4.46 3.49
C ILE A 240 9.19 -3.54 4.17
N TRP A 241 7.91 -3.84 3.97
CA TRP A 241 6.78 -3.27 4.70
C TRP A 241 6.16 -4.29 5.63
N LEU A 242 6.03 -3.89 6.89
CA LEU A 242 5.15 -4.56 7.84
C LEU A 242 3.78 -3.90 7.75
N ASP A 243 2.81 -4.66 7.27
CA ASP A 243 1.43 -4.22 7.17
C ASP A 243 0.82 -4.10 8.56
N ALA A 244 0.04 -3.03 8.77
CA ALA A 244 -0.76 -2.88 9.97
C ALA A 244 -1.96 -3.83 9.94
N GLU A 245 -2.35 -4.30 11.11
CA GLU A 245 -3.46 -5.22 11.31
C GLU A 245 -4.48 -4.59 12.28
N GLN A 246 -5.36 -5.39 12.88
CA GLN A 246 -6.35 -4.91 13.85
C GLN A 246 -5.67 -4.46 15.16
N GLN A 247 -6.26 -3.51 15.88
CA GLN A 247 -5.65 -2.95 17.10
C GLN A 247 -5.34 -3.99 18.19
N ASP A 248 -6.10 -5.09 18.25
CA ASP A 248 -5.85 -6.19 19.17
C ASP A 248 -4.48 -6.87 18.95
N LEU A 249 -3.88 -6.72 17.76
CA LEU A 249 -2.55 -7.25 17.41
C LEU A 249 -1.50 -6.14 17.26
N GLN A 250 -1.95 -4.95 16.87
CA GLN A 250 -1.09 -3.89 16.32
C GLN A 250 0.00 -3.42 17.29
N HIS A 251 -0.29 -3.32 18.59
CA HIS A 251 0.71 -2.89 19.57
C HIS A 251 1.92 -3.82 19.64
N THR A 252 1.69 -5.14 19.59
CA THR A 252 2.77 -6.13 19.60
C THR A 252 3.53 -6.13 18.27
N ILE A 253 2.81 -6.00 17.14
CA ILE A 253 3.40 -5.83 15.80
C ILE A 253 4.35 -4.63 15.76
N GLU A 254 3.90 -3.49 16.28
CA GLU A 254 4.68 -2.25 16.33
C GLU A 254 5.92 -2.40 17.19
N SER A 255 5.80 -2.99 18.38
CA SER A 255 6.94 -3.24 19.27
C SER A 255 8.01 -4.09 18.58
N TRP A 256 7.62 -5.22 17.99
CA TRP A 256 8.56 -6.10 17.29
C TRP A 256 9.19 -5.41 16.06
N THR A 257 8.40 -4.59 15.36
CA THR A 257 8.87 -3.85 14.18
C THR A 257 9.90 -2.79 14.57
N ILE A 258 9.68 -2.04 15.65
CA ILE A 258 10.63 -1.05 16.18
C ILE A 258 11.94 -1.74 16.57
N ASP A 259 11.88 -2.89 17.25
CA ASP A 259 13.08 -3.65 17.63
C ASP A 259 13.90 -4.08 16.39
N LEU A 260 13.24 -4.46 15.31
CA LEU A 260 13.90 -4.77 14.04
C LEU A 260 14.45 -3.50 13.34
N MET A 261 13.73 -2.37 13.38
CA MET A 261 14.20 -1.11 12.80
C MET A 261 15.47 -0.62 13.48
N ARG A 262 15.57 -0.72 14.81
CA ARG A 262 16.78 -0.40 15.58
C ARG A 262 18.03 -1.11 15.06
N ILE A 263 17.86 -2.34 14.58
CA ILE A 263 18.96 -3.19 14.10
C ILE A 263 19.27 -2.90 12.62
N TYR A 264 18.24 -2.70 11.79
CA TYR A 264 18.38 -2.74 10.33
C TYR A 264 18.21 -1.40 9.61
N ASN A 265 17.63 -0.37 10.23
CA ASN A 265 17.46 0.95 9.64
C ASN A 265 18.57 1.93 10.05
N THR A 266 19.78 1.45 10.25
CA THR A 266 20.94 2.27 10.67
C THR A 266 21.62 3.01 9.51
N GLY A 267 21.35 2.60 8.27
CA GLY A 267 21.90 3.21 7.06
C GLY A 267 21.34 4.60 6.73
N SER A 268 21.58 5.06 5.49
CA SER A 268 21.02 6.33 4.98
C SER A 268 19.55 6.23 4.56
N GLN A 269 19.05 5.02 4.35
CA GLN A 269 17.68 4.73 3.94
C GLN A 269 17.05 3.67 4.82
N ALA A 270 15.73 3.75 5.01
CA ALA A 270 14.99 2.75 5.77
C ALA A 270 14.92 1.41 5.00
N LEU A 271 15.38 0.31 5.59
CA LEU A 271 15.16 -1.03 5.02
C LEU A 271 13.74 -1.51 5.30
N LEU A 272 13.30 -1.30 6.55
CA LEU A 272 12.02 -1.73 7.09
C LEU A 272 11.10 -0.52 7.28
N TYR A 273 9.83 -0.71 6.97
CA TYR A 273 8.78 0.27 7.21
C TYR A 273 7.70 -0.32 8.11
N THR A 274 7.19 0.53 8.99
CA THR A 274 6.00 0.26 9.79
C THR A 274 4.80 0.95 9.14
N THR A 275 3.64 0.32 9.16
CA THR A 275 2.42 0.90 8.62
C THR A 275 1.68 1.66 9.73
N MET A 276 1.44 2.95 9.52
CA MET A 276 0.70 3.82 10.43
C MET A 276 -0.70 4.10 9.88
N GLN A 277 -1.74 3.93 10.69
CA GLN A 277 -3.14 4.01 10.26
C GLN A 277 -3.79 5.32 10.71
N ALA A 278 -3.92 6.30 9.82
CA ALA A 278 -4.37 7.66 10.15
C ALA A 278 -5.83 7.78 10.65
N TYR A 279 -6.67 6.76 10.48
CA TYR A 279 -8.03 6.71 11.03
C TYR A 279 -8.06 6.62 12.57
N LEU A 280 -6.95 6.22 13.21
CA LEU A 280 -6.83 6.17 14.67
C LEU A 280 -6.41 7.54 15.23
N LYS A 281 -7.03 7.91 16.35
CA LYS A 281 -6.69 9.12 17.11
C LYS A 281 -5.28 9.07 17.70
N SER A 282 -4.76 7.88 17.98
CA SER A 282 -3.43 7.66 18.56
C SER A 282 -2.29 7.73 17.53
N THR A 283 -2.57 7.66 16.23
CA THR A 283 -1.51 7.61 15.22
C THR A 283 -0.57 8.82 15.26
N PRO A 284 -1.05 10.07 15.44
CA PRO A 284 -0.15 11.21 15.55
C PRO A 284 0.87 11.10 16.69
N SER A 285 0.44 10.66 17.89
CA SER A 285 1.32 10.50 19.06
C SER A 285 2.21 9.27 18.95
N ASN A 286 1.75 8.19 18.32
CA ASN A 286 2.59 7.02 18.04
C ASN A 286 3.76 7.37 17.10
N ILE A 287 3.50 8.16 16.06
CA ILE A 287 4.55 8.66 15.16
C ILE A 287 5.53 9.55 15.91
N LEU A 288 5.05 10.47 16.76
CA LEU A 288 5.90 11.31 17.60
C LEU A 288 6.87 10.46 18.44
N ARG A 289 6.35 9.48 19.18
CA ARG A 289 7.16 8.55 19.98
C ARG A 289 8.20 7.82 19.11
N CYS A 290 7.83 7.37 17.92
CA CYS A 290 8.77 6.69 17.03
C CYS A 290 9.87 7.63 16.52
N LEU A 291 9.54 8.89 16.23
CA LEU A 291 10.50 9.91 15.82
C LEU A 291 11.50 10.21 16.94
N GLU A 292 11.03 10.38 18.18
CA GLU A 292 11.88 10.59 19.36
C GLU A 292 12.84 9.42 19.59
N LEU A 293 12.34 8.18 19.48
CA LEU A 293 13.17 6.98 19.59
C LEU A 293 14.21 6.92 18.47
N ALA A 294 13.80 7.18 17.22
CA ALA A 294 14.68 7.20 16.06
C ALA A 294 15.81 8.22 16.18
N GLN A 295 15.49 9.39 16.74
CA GLN A 295 16.46 10.46 17.00
C GLN A 295 17.43 10.06 18.11
N LYS A 296 16.91 9.60 19.26
CA LYS A 296 17.70 9.22 20.43
C LYS A 296 18.66 8.06 20.15
N GLU A 297 18.23 7.11 19.34
CA GLU A 297 18.94 5.85 19.08
C GLU A 297 19.62 5.82 17.70
N ASP A 298 19.55 6.91 16.94
CA ASP A 298 20.17 7.12 15.62
C ASP A 298 19.85 6.05 14.55
N TRP A 299 18.57 5.90 14.23
CA TRP A 299 18.10 5.07 13.11
C TRP A 299 17.05 5.81 12.26
N VAL A 300 16.78 5.31 11.05
CA VAL A 300 15.83 5.91 10.11
C VAL A 300 14.43 5.32 10.29
N LEU A 301 13.44 6.16 10.61
CA LEU A 301 12.05 5.73 10.71
C LEU A 301 11.40 5.61 9.33
N GLY A 302 11.14 4.36 8.89
CA GLY A 302 10.36 4.09 7.68
C GLY A 302 8.86 4.10 7.98
N ILE A 303 8.12 5.06 7.44
CA ILE A 303 6.68 5.23 7.67
C ILE A 303 5.91 4.91 6.40
N LYS A 304 5.06 3.88 6.43
CA LYS A 304 4.00 3.69 5.44
C LYS A 304 2.70 4.25 6.02
N LEU A 305 2.25 5.40 5.53
CA LEU A 305 1.01 6.00 5.99
C LEU A 305 -0.16 5.50 5.15
N VAL A 306 -1.16 4.94 5.82
CA VAL A 306 -2.47 4.57 5.24
C VAL A 306 -3.57 5.28 6.02
N ARG A 307 -4.80 5.32 5.48
CA ARG A 307 -5.96 5.71 6.31
C ARG A 307 -6.31 4.62 7.30
N GLY A 308 -6.49 3.39 6.82
CA GLY A 308 -6.90 2.24 7.63
C GLY A 308 -7.77 1.30 6.79
N ALA A 309 -7.82 0.04 7.19
CA ALA A 309 -8.56 -1.02 6.47
C ALA A 309 -9.53 -1.79 7.37
N TYR A 310 -9.54 -1.50 8.68
CA TYR A 310 -10.30 -2.25 9.68
C TYR A 310 -11.42 -1.41 10.31
N ILE A 311 -11.77 -0.26 9.73
CA ILE A 311 -12.74 0.72 10.27
C ILE A 311 -14.09 0.10 10.65
N ALA A 312 -14.56 -0.89 9.88
CA ALA A 312 -15.84 -1.56 10.12
C ALA A 312 -15.84 -2.49 11.35
N THR A 313 -14.66 -2.97 11.77
CA THR A 313 -14.49 -3.91 12.88
C THR A 313 -13.77 -3.29 14.07
N GLU A 314 -13.30 -2.05 13.94
CA GLU A 314 -12.51 -1.37 14.95
C GLU A 314 -13.39 -0.79 16.07
N LYS A 315 -12.83 -0.70 17.28
CA LYS A 315 -13.47 -0.02 18.40
C LYS A 315 -13.70 1.46 18.05
N ARG A 316 -14.97 1.89 18.07
CA ARG A 316 -15.41 3.20 17.53
C ARG A 316 -14.71 4.37 18.22
N GLU A 317 -14.43 4.24 19.51
CA GLU A 317 -13.78 5.26 20.33
C GLU A 317 -12.34 5.56 19.90
N LEU A 318 -11.64 4.58 19.31
CA LEU A 318 -10.25 4.70 18.85
C LEU A 318 -10.12 5.50 17.55
N ILE A 319 -11.18 5.54 16.76
CA ILE A 319 -11.18 6.14 15.41
C ILE A 319 -11.82 7.54 15.40
N TRP A 320 -11.41 8.40 14.47
CA TRP A 320 -11.95 9.76 14.30
C TRP A 320 -13.47 9.77 14.10
N GLY A 321 -14.14 10.88 14.42
CA GLY A 321 -15.59 11.06 14.31
C GLY A 321 -16.11 11.00 12.87
N SER A 322 -15.31 11.51 11.93
CA SER A 322 -15.64 11.57 10.51
C SER A 322 -14.49 11.16 9.59
N ILE A 323 -14.81 11.00 8.30
CA ILE A 323 -13.82 10.74 7.26
C ILE A 323 -12.97 11.97 6.98
N GLU A 324 -13.55 13.17 7.12
CA GLU A 324 -12.87 14.46 7.01
C GLU A 324 -11.77 14.61 8.07
N GLU A 325 -12.06 14.28 9.33
CA GLU A 325 -11.05 14.28 10.40
C GLU A 325 -9.92 13.28 10.10
N THR A 326 -10.24 12.11 9.54
CA THR A 326 -9.22 11.16 9.06
C THR A 326 -8.39 11.75 7.91
N HIS A 327 -8.99 12.57 7.03
CA HIS A 327 -8.27 13.24 5.94
C HIS A 327 -7.35 14.33 6.47
N GLU A 328 -7.81 15.10 7.44
CA GLU A 328 -7.03 16.12 8.15
C GLU A 328 -5.85 15.48 8.89
N ALA A 329 -6.08 14.42 9.66
CA ALA A 329 -5.03 13.68 10.34
C ALA A 329 -3.98 13.14 9.36
N TYR A 330 -4.42 12.46 8.29
CA TYR A 330 -3.53 11.92 7.27
C TYR A 330 -2.67 13.01 6.60
N ASN A 331 -3.31 14.11 6.18
CA ASN A 331 -2.62 15.20 5.49
C ASN A 331 -1.71 16.00 6.45
N GLY A 332 -2.13 16.22 7.69
CA GLY A 332 -1.35 16.89 8.73
C GLY A 332 -0.09 16.10 9.10
N ILE A 333 -0.21 14.79 9.27
CA ILE A 333 0.94 13.89 9.48
C ILE A 333 1.94 14.02 8.33
N ALA A 334 1.47 13.88 7.08
CA ALA A 334 2.33 13.98 5.92
C ALA A 334 3.01 15.36 5.82
N ALA A 335 2.27 16.45 6.07
CA ALA A 335 2.79 17.80 6.02
C ALA A 335 3.85 18.07 7.10
N GLY A 336 3.62 17.64 8.34
CA GLY A 336 4.56 17.79 9.45
C GLY A 336 5.87 17.03 9.20
N LEU A 337 5.77 15.80 8.68
CA LEU A 337 6.93 14.98 8.31
C LEU A 337 7.74 15.59 7.15
N LEU A 338 7.07 16.00 6.06
CA LEU A 338 7.73 16.62 4.91
C LEU A 338 8.34 17.98 5.25
N SER A 339 7.72 18.72 6.16
CA SER A 339 8.20 20.04 6.55
C SER A 339 9.33 20.02 7.58
N LEU A 340 9.64 18.85 8.13
CA LEU A 340 10.54 18.68 9.29
C LEU A 340 10.09 19.54 10.47
N SER A 341 8.79 19.51 10.76
CA SER A 341 8.15 20.32 11.80
C SER A 341 6.99 19.56 12.43
N TYR A 342 7.17 18.26 12.66
CA TYR A 342 6.14 17.43 13.25
C TYR A 342 5.85 17.89 14.70
N PRO A 343 4.57 18.11 15.08
CA PRO A 343 4.23 18.62 16.40
C PRO A 343 4.81 17.75 17.53
N GLY A 344 5.46 18.40 18.50
CA GLY A 344 6.13 17.75 19.64
C GLY A 344 7.61 17.44 19.43
N ILE A 345 8.16 17.60 18.21
CA ILE A 345 9.61 17.54 17.99
C ILE A 345 10.19 18.94 18.08
N ASP A 346 10.93 19.21 19.16
CA ASP A 346 11.67 20.45 19.33
C ASP A 346 13.02 20.34 18.63
N VAL A 347 13.17 21.06 17.51
CA VAL A 347 14.49 21.29 16.90
C VAL A 347 14.86 22.73 17.13
N GLU A 348 15.91 22.97 17.94
CA GLU A 348 16.50 24.30 18.03
C GLU A 348 16.89 24.77 16.62
N LYS A 349 16.39 25.95 16.22
CA LYS A 349 16.41 26.48 14.85
C LYS A 349 17.79 26.70 14.20
N ASN A 350 18.89 26.23 14.80
CA ASN A 350 20.26 26.42 14.32
C ASN A 350 21.00 25.08 14.11
N THR A 351 20.59 24.29 13.13
CA THR A 351 21.50 23.35 12.46
C THR A 351 21.38 23.52 10.94
N ALA A 352 21.60 24.74 10.49
CA ALA A 352 22.12 24.95 9.15
C ALA A 352 23.48 24.26 9.07
N MET A 353 23.61 23.32 8.13
CA MET A 353 24.85 22.82 7.53
C MET A 353 26.11 22.92 8.40
N THR A 354 26.54 21.80 8.98
CA THR A 354 27.97 21.65 9.27
C THR A 354 28.42 20.29 8.80
N GLU A 355 29.41 20.37 7.93
CA GLU A 355 30.10 19.28 7.28
C GLU A 355 30.71 18.32 8.30
N LYS A 356 30.89 17.08 7.82
CA LYS A 356 31.69 15.99 8.38
C LYS A 356 32.71 16.46 9.44
N THR A 357 32.37 16.31 10.70
CA THR A 357 33.36 16.13 11.76
C THR A 357 32.98 14.84 12.48
N GLU A 358 33.83 13.82 12.31
CA GLU A 358 33.69 12.53 12.96
C GLU A 358 33.73 12.72 14.48
N GLY A 359 32.71 12.21 15.20
CA GLY A 359 32.79 12.00 16.65
C GLY A 359 31.75 12.69 17.53
N MET A 360 31.00 13.70 17.05
CA MET A 360 29.91 14.32 17.85
C MET A 360 28.54 13.78 17.42
N ARG A 361 27.86 13.08 18.32
CA ARG A 361 26.45 12.72 18.18
C ARG A 361 25.65 14.02 17.95
N LYS A 362 24.91 14.10 16.84
CA LYS A 362 24.04 15.24 16.54
C LYS A 362 22.81 15.20 17.44
N GLU A 363 22.97 15.58 18.71
CA GLU A 363 21.88 15.55 19.71
C GLU A 363 20.70 16.47 19.35
N ASN A 364 20.85 17.38 18.38
CA ASN A 364 19.84 18.38 18.00
C ASN A 364 19.39 18.32 16.52
N ALA A 365 19.70 17.25 15.77
CA ALA A 365 19.22 17.13 14.38
C ALA A 365 17.79 16.57 14.32
N TYR A 366 16.97 17.03 13.37
CA TYR A 366 15.62 16.49 13.17
C TYR A 366 15.68 14.97 12.91
N PRO A 367 14.78 14.16 13.51
CA PRO A 367 14.76 12.71 13.37
C PRO A 367 14.79 12.26 11.90
N ARG A 368 15.63 11.27 11.58
CA ARG A 368 15.71 10.72 10.22
C ARG A 368 14.47 9.87 9.94
N ALA A 369 13.74 10.18 8.86
CA ALA A 369 12.56 9.43 8.47
C ALA A 369 12.39 9.37 6.95
N GLU A 370 11.64 8.37 6.47
CA GLU A 370 11.14 8.29 5.10
C GLU A 370 9.64 8.05 5.10
N LEU A 371 8.94 8.66 4.15
CA LEU A 371 7.49 8.60 4.07
C LEU A 371 7.04 7.92 2.79
N PHE A 372 6.21 6.89 2.96
CA PHE A 372 5.49 6.24 1.90
C PHE A 372 3.99 6.49 2.07
N LEU A 373 3.37 7.20 1.13
CA LEU A 373 1.94 7.48 1.12
C LEU A 373 1.19 6.41 0.31
N ALA A 374 0.49 5.52 1.02
CA ALA A 374 -0.36 4.49 0.42
C ALA A 374 -1.82 4.98 0.41
N THR A 375 -2.21 5.66 -0.68
CA THR A 375 -3.52 6.29 -0.81
C THR A 375 -4.03 6.35 -2.25
N HIS A 376 -5.34 6.31 -2.39
CA HIS A 376 -6.10 6.54 -3.62
C HIS A 376 -6.85 7.88 -3.58
N ASN A 377 -6.42 8.82 -2.74
CA ASN A 377 -6.98 10.17 -2.69
C ASN A 377 -6.04 11.13 -3.41
N GLU A 378 -6.55 11.69 -4.51
CA GLU A 378 -5.79 12.58 -5.39
C GLU A 378 -5.36 13.87 -4.67
N GLU A 379 -6.21 14.43 -3.83
CA GLU A 379 -5.94 15.67 -3.10
C GLU A 379 -4.77 15.51 -2.13
N SER A 380 -4.74 14.43 -1.34
CA SER A 380 -3.64 14.09 -0.45
C SER A 380 -2.31 13.95 -1.21
N ILE A 381 -2.33 13.32 -2.38
CA ILE A 381 -1.15 13.16 -3.23
C ILE A 381 -0.67 14.51 -3.75
N LYS A 382 -1.58 15.33 -4.28
CA LYS A 382 -1.25 16.68 -4.77
C LYS A 382 -0.67 17.55 -3.66
N LYS A 383 -1.31 17.58 -2.48
CA LYS A 383 -0.81 18.34 -1.32
C LYS A 383 0.60 17.94 -0.92
N ALA A 384 0.85 16.63 -0.79
CA ALA A 384 2.17 16.12 -0.39
C ALA A 384 3.25 16.38 -1.46
N TYR A 385 2.94 16.13 -2.74
CA TYR A 385 3.86 16.39 -3.84
C TYR A 385 4.20 17.87 -3.96
N THR A 386 3.21 18.75 -4.00
CA THR A 386 3.43 20.20 -4.09
C THR A 386 4.26 20.70 -2.91
N LEU A 387 3.98 20.23 -1.69
CA LEU A 387 4.78 20.59 -0.51
C LEU A 387 6.23 20.16 -0.68
N GLN A 388 6.50 18.88 -0.98
CA GLN A 388 7.85 18.37 -1.16
C GLN A 388 8.60 19.12 -2.28
N SER A 389 7.99 19.27 -3.44
CA SER A 389 8.60 19.95 -4.59
C SER A 389 8.90 21.41 -4.28
N SER A 390 8.00 22.12 -3.59
CA SER A 390 8.24 23.52 -3.19
C SER A 390 9.44 23.66 -2.24
N ARG A 391 9.64 22.69 -1.34
CA ARG A 391 10.79 22.67 -0.43
C ARG A 391 12.08 22.39 -1.17
N ILE A 392 12.09 21.38 -2.05
CA ILE A 392 13.23 21.04 -2.90
C ILE A 392 13.65 22.24 -3.74
N LEU A 393 12.71 22.89 -4.44
CA LEU A 393 12.97 24.08 -5.26
C LEU A 393 13.47 25.28 -4.44
N SER A 394 13.06 25.38 -3.18
CA SER A 394 13.51 26.43 -2.25
C SER A 394 14.82 26.08 -1.53
N GLY A 395 15.48 24.97 -1.87
CA GLY A 395 16.67 24.49 -1.16
C GLY A 395 16.43 24.10 0.30
N LYS A 396 15.17 23.88 0.71
CA LYS A 396 14.81 23.50 2.08
C LYS A 396 14.86 21.98 2.23
N PRO A 397 15.37 21.47 3.37
CA PRO A 397 15.44 20.03 3.61
C PRO A 397 14.04 19.41 3.69
N THR A 398 13.89 18.19 3.19
CA THR A 398 12.66 17.40 3.26
C THR A 398 13.04 15.93 3.35
N ILE A 399 12.12 15.09 3.85
CA ILE A 399 12.30 13.64 3.80
C ILE A 399 12.01 13.09 2.40
N GLU A 400 12.45 11.85 2.19
CA GLU A 400 12.08 11.04 1.04
C GLU A 400 10.58 10.75 1.03
N LEU A 401 9.98 10.83 -0.16
CA LEU A 401 8.55 10.62 -0.38
C LEU A 401 8.33 9.65 -1.53
N ALA A 402 7.52 8.63 -1.27
CA ALA A 402 7.03 7.72 -2.28
C ALA A 402 5.51 7.53 -2.17
N PHE A 403 4.90 7.10 -3.26
CA PHE A 403 3.46 6.93 -3.38
C PHE A 403 3.15 5.52 -3.86
N GLY A 404 2.10 4.91 -3.31
CA GLY A 404 1.67 3.58 -3.72
C GLY A 404 0.16 3.47 -3.86
N GLN A 405 -0.23 2.69 -4.87
CA GLN A 405 -1.63 2.36 -5.14
C GLN A 405 -1.77 0.85 -5.32
N LEU A 406 -2.91 0.29 -4.91
CA LEU A 406 -3.27 -1.08 -5.25
C LEU A 406 -3.42 -1.25 -6.77
N GLN A 407 -3.00 -2.42 -7.26
CA GLN A 407 -3.24 -2.85 -8.62
C GLN A 407 -4.74 -2.97 -8.90
N GLY A 408 -5.18 -2.44 -10.04
CA GLY A 408 -6.61 -2.42 -10.42
C GLY A 408 -7.46 -1.40 -9.66
N MET A 409 -6.84 -0.47 -8.91
CA MET A 409 -7.55 0.61 -8.23
C MET A 409 -6.92 1.97 -8.51
N ALA A 410 -7.77 2.98 -8.70
CA ALA A 410 -7.43 4.38 -8.96
C ALA A 410 -6.33 4.59 -10.02
N ASP A 411 -6.47 3.94 -11.18
CA ASP A 411 -5.45 4.03 -12.24
C ASP A 411 -5.25 5.45 -12.77
N GLU A 412 -6.27 6.31 -12.71
CA GLU A 412 -6.17 7.73 -13.05
C GLU A 412 -5.10 8.43 -12.18
N ILE A 413 -5.09 8.17 -10.88
CA ILE A 413 -4.11 8.75 -9.94
C ILE A 413 -2.71 8.23 -10.24
N SER A 414 -2.58 6.91 -10.44
CA SER A 414 -1.28 6.32 -10.80
C SER A 414 -0.77 6.94 -12.11
N CYS A 415 -1.63 7.11 -13.11
CA CYS A 415 -1.26 7.73 -14.38
C CYS A 415 -0.89 9.21 -14.22
N SER A 416 -1.58 9.98 -13.37
CA SER A 416 -1.23 11.38 -13.09
C SER A 416 0.19 11.51 -12.52
N LEU A 417 0.56 10.62 -11.59
CA LEU A 417 1.93 10.58 -11.05
C LEU A 417 2.97 10.25 -12.13
N LEU A 418 2.65 9.34 -13.05
CA LEU A 418 3.53 8.99 -14.17
C LEU A 418 3.67 10.15 -15.17
N GLN A 419 2.60 10.89 -15.44
CA GLN A 419 2.65 12.10 -16.27
C GLN A 419 3.56 13.17 -15.66
N LEU A 420 3.40 13.45 -14.37
CA LEU A 420 4.27 14.40 -13.65
C LEU A 420 5.74 13.98 -13.77
N ARG A 421 6.06 12.71 -13.54
CA ARG A 421 7.42 12.19 -13.74
C ARG A 421 7.95 12.38 -15.16
N ARG A 422 7.12 12.14 -16.18
CA ARG A 422 7.51 12.31 -17.59
C ARG A 422 7.76 13.78 -17.90
N LYS A 423 6.93 14.69 -17.38
CA LYS A 423 7.08 16.13 -17.54
C LYS A 423 8.41 16.64 -16.98
N GLU A 424 8.75 16.28 -15.74
CA GLU A 424 10.05 16.60 -15.14
C GLU A 424 11.24 16.06 -15.98
N SER A 425 11.05 14.91 -16.64
CA SER A 425 12.07 14.33 -17.52
C SER A 425 12.15 15.05 -18.88
N GLN A 426 11.04 15.58 -19.40
CA GLN A 426 10.97 16.29 -20.68
C GLN A 426 11.41 17.74 -20.56
N ASP A 427 11.04 18.44 -19.49
CA ASP A 427 11.50 19.81 -19.21
C ASP A 427 13.03 19.85 -19.05
N SER A 428 13.61 18.75 -18.56
CA SER A 428 15.06 18.54 -18.60
C SER A 428 15.63 18.46 -20.02
N HIS A 429 14.95 17.78 -20.95
CA HIS A 429 15.43 17.59 -22.32
C HIS A 429 15.15 18.79 -23.24
N SER A 430 14.09 19.57 -22.99
CA SER A 430 13.78 20.79 -23.75
C SER A 430 14.70 21.95 -23.37
N ALA A 431 15.09 22.08 -22.10
CA ALA A 431 16.14 23.01 -21.69
C ALA A 431 17.49 22.74 -22.42
N LEU A 432 17.76 21.47 -22.73
CA LEU A 432 18.94 20.99 -23.49
C LEU A 432 18.91 21.36 -24.99
N SER A 433 17.74 21.55 -25.61
CA SER A 433 17.65 21.88 -27.04
C SER A 433 17.76 23.38 -27.32
N VAL A 434 17.45 24.22 -26.33
CA VAL A 434 17.60 25.69 -26.42
C VAL A 434 19.03 26.14 -26.10
N SER A 435 19.76 25.37 -25.29
CA SER A 435 21.14 25.67 -24.86
C SER A 435 22.15 24.70 -25.49
N LYS A 436 22.41 24.84 -26.80
CA LYS A 436 23.58 24.20 -27.44
C LYS A 436 24.87 24.76 -26.80
N GLY A 437 25.37 24.12 -25.74
CA GLY A 437 26.72 24.36 -25.24
C GLY A 437 26.96 24.28 -23.73
N LEU A 438 25.93 24.13 -22.87
CA LEU A 438 26.17 24.07 -21.42
C LEU A 438 26.15 22.62 -20.91
N VAL A 439 27.26 22.18 -20.33
CA VAL A 439 27.35 20.93 -19.55
C VAL A 439 26.35 21.06 -18.40
N LYS A 440 25.39 20.12 -18.29
CA LYS A 440 24.42 20.08 -17.18
C LYS A 440 25.23 20.00 -15.89
N SER A 441 25.07 20.97 -14.98
CA SER A 441 25.74 20.89 -13.68
C SER A 441 25.24 19.61 -12.96
N GLU A 442 26.10 18.97 -12.16
CA GLU A 442 25.67 17.81 -11.37
C GLU A 442 24.46 18.16 -10.47
N GLU A 443 24.39 19.42 -10.04
CA GLU A 443 23.34 19.97 -9.19
C GLU A 443 21.98 20.01 -9.89
N ASP A 444 21.90 20.46 -11.15
CA ASP A 444 20.66 20.46 -11.94
C ASP A 444 20.13 19.04 -12.18
N SER A 445 21.04 18.09 -12.38
CA SER A 445 20.66 16.68 -12.54
C SER A 445 20.11 16.09 -11.24
N ARG A 446 20.73 16.40 -10.09
CA ARG A 446 20.25 15.98 -8.77
C ARG A 446 18.89 16.60 -8.46
N LEU A 447 18.70 17.89 -8.73
CA LEU A 447 17.44 18.61 -8.52
C LEU A 447 16.30 17.99 -9.34
N THR A 448 16.53 17.77 -10.63
CA THR A 448 15.58 17.10 -11.53
C THR A 448 15.19 15.74 -10.97
N GLN A 449 16.17 14.95 -10.53
CA GLN A 449 15.92 13.60 -10.04
C GLN A 449 15.14 13.61 -8.71
N ALA A 450 15.38 14.60 -7.85
CA ALA A 450 14.67 14.80 -6.60
C ALA A 450 13.19 15.18 -6.79
N LEU A 451 12.87 15.92 -7.86
CA LEU A 451 11.49 16.33 -8.17
C LEU A 451 10.64 15.21 -8.78
N LYS A 452 11.24 14.16 -9.34
CA LYS A 452 10.47 13.05 -9.95
C LYS A 452 9.69 12.28 -8.88
N PRO A 453 8.35 12.25 -8.93
CA PRO A 453 7.57 11.51 -7.93
C PRO A 453 7.91 10.02 -8.00
N LYS A 454 8.11 9.40 -6.83
CA LYS A 454 8.37 7.96 -6.72
C LYS A 454 7.07 7.18 -6.60
N ALA A 455 6.46 6.85 -7.74
CA ALA A 455 5.22 6.05 -7.78
C ALA A 455 5.50 4.54 -7.82
N TYR A 456 4.71 3.76 -7.10
CA TYR A 456 4.78 2.30 -7.03
C TYR A 456 3.39 1.68 -7.16
N LYS A 457 3.35 0.43 -7.65
CA LYS A 457 2.10 -0.35 -7.75
C LYS A 457 2.19 -1.57 -6.84
N CYS A 458 1.21 -1.70 -5.95
CA CYS A 458 1.10 -2.82 -5.03
C CYS A 458 0.34 -3.96 -5.69
N MET A 459 1.01 -5.09 -5.83
CA MET A 459 0.52 -6.28 -6.49
C MET A 459 0.65 -7.48 -5.57
N VAL A 460 -0.20 -8.47 -5.79
CA VAL A 460 -0.19 -9.73 -5.03
C VAL A 460 0.03 -10.88 -6.00
N TRP A 461 0.59 -11.98 -5.52
CA TRP A 461 0.80 -13.20 -6.31
C TRP A 461 0.62 -14.46 -5.45
N GLY A 462 0.23 -15.57 -6.06
CA GLY A 462 -0.05 -16.84 -5.38
C GLY A 462 -0.92 -17.74 -6.24
N SER A 463 -1.42 -18.84 -5.73
CA SER A 463 -2.38 -19.65 -6.50
C SER A 463 -3.69 -18.88 -6.76
N THR A 464 -4.50 -19.32 -7.73
CA THR A 464 -5.79 -18.68 -8.02
C THR A 464 -6.66 -18.67 -6.77
N GLN A 465 -6.74 -19.80 -6.07
CA GLN A 465 -7.53 -19.90 -4.84
C GLN A 465 -7.03 -18.96 -3.73
N GLN A 466 -5.71 -18.91 -3.48
CA GLN A 466 -5.12 -18.02 -2.47
C GLN A 466 -5.40 -16.55 -2.79
N CYS A 467 -5.29 -16.17 -4.06
CA CYS A 467 -5.57 -14.81 -4.50
C CYS A 467 -7.06 -14.46 -4.37
N LEU A 468 -7.97 -15.40 -4.62
CA LEU A 468 -9.40 -15.17 -4.35
C LEU A 468 -9.68 -14.92 -2.87
N GLN A 469 -9.06 -15.69 -1.97
CA GLN A 469 -9.17 -15.48 -0.52
C GLN A 469 -8.63 -14.10 -0.12
N PHE A 470 -7.48 -13.71 -0.68
CA PHE A 470 -6.93 -12.37 -0.51
C PHE A 470 -7.91 -11.28 -0.97
N LEU A 471 -8.45 -11.39 -2.19
CA LEU A 471 -9.38 -10.40 -2.75
C LEU A 471 -10.66 -10.28 -1.91
N LEU A 472 -11.21 -11.40 -1.43
CA LEU A 472 -12.39 -11.39 -0.57
C LEU A 472 -12.16 -10.62 0.73
N ARG A 473 -11.01 -10.79 1.37
CA ARG A 473 -10.64 -10.00 2.55
C ARG A 473 -10.53 -8.52 2.21
N ARG A 474 -9.87 -8.17 1.10
CA ARG A 474 -9.72 -6.78 0.66
C ARG A 474 -11.06 -6.13 0.28
N VAL A 475 -12.03 -6.88 -0.24
CA VAL A 475 -13.37 -6.36 -0.50
C VAL A 475 -14.12 -6.07 0.80
N LYS A 476 -13.98 -6.92 1.83
CA LYS A 476 -14.59 -6.67 3.15
C LYS A 476 -13.93 -5.47 3.86
N GLU A 477 -12.60 -5.44 3.88
CA GLU A 477 -11.81 -4.41 4.56
C GLU A 477 -11.88 -3.04 3.86
N ASN A 478 -11.85 -3.02 2.53
CA ASN A 478 -11.90 -1.78 1.74
C ASN A 478 -13.28 -1.54 1.11
N GLY A 479 -14.36 -2.12 1.67
CA GLY A 479 -15.71 -2.01 1.13
C GLY A 479 -16.15 -0.56 0.89
N ASP A 480 -15.82 0.34 1.80
CA ASP A 480 -16.12 1.77 1.68
C ASP A 480 -15.34 2.44 0.53
N ALA A 481 -14.13 1.96 0.23
CA ALA A 481 -13.37 2.43 -0.93
C ALA A 481 -14.01 1.98 -2.24
N LEU A 482 -14.66 0.80 -2.27
CA LEU A 482 -15.44 0.35 -3.43
C LEU A 482 -16.66 1.23 -3.68
N GLY A 483 -17.28 1.79 -2.63
CA GLY A 483 -18.36 2.78 -2.77
C GLY A 483 -17.96 4.03 -3.59
N ARG A 484 -16.67 4.36 -3.67
CA ARG A 484 -16.14 5.51 -4.43
C ARG A 484 -15.73 5.18 -5.87
N THR A 485 -15.82 3.92 -6.29
CA THR A 485 -15.38 3.48 -7.63
C THR A 485 -16.22 4.08 -8.77
N GLY A 486 -17.44 4.55 -8.51
CA GLY A 486 -18.29 5.20 -9.52
C GLY A 486 -17.62 6.40 -10.20
N TYR A 487 -16.83 7.19 -9.45
CA TYR A 487 -16.06 8.30 -10.02
C TYR A 487 -15.00 7.81 -11.02
N TRP A 488 -14.31 6.70 -10.71
CA TRP A 488 -13.32 6.10 -11.61
C TRP A 488 -13.94 5.57 -12.90
N VAL A 489 -15.14 4.99 -12.82
CA VAL A 489 -15.91 4.55 -13.99
C VAL A 489 -16.12 5.70 -14.97
N GLU A 490 -16.51 6.88 -14.48
CA GLU A 490 -16.70 8.07 -15.31
C GLU A 490 -15.39 8.57 -15.94
N GLY A 491 -14.27 8.51 -15.22
CA GLY A 491 -12.94 8.79 -15.77
C GLY A 491 -12.59 7.91 -16.97
N PHE A 492 -12.79 6.59 -16.81
CA PHE A 492 -12.59 5.65 -17.91
C PHE A 492 -13.52 5.91 -19.10
N LYS A 493 -14.81 6.17 -18.88
CA LYS A 493 -15.76 6.51 -19.95
C LYS A 493 -15.29 7.72 -20.74
N ARG A 494 -14.89 8.81 -20.06
CA ARG A 494 -14.41 10.03 -20.70
C ARG A 494 -13.22 9.76 -21.61
N GLU A 495 -12.24 8.98 -21.14
CA GLU A 495 -11.05 8.65 -21.94
C GLU A 495 -11.37 7.74 -23.13
N ILE A 496 -12.22 6.72 -22.94
CA ILE A 496 -12.69 5.84 -24.02
C ILE A 496 -13.39 6.68 -25.10
N TRP A 497 -14.34 7.54 -24.70
CA TRP A 497 -15.05 8.43 -25.62
C TRP A 497 -14.11 9.40 -26.34
N ARG A 498 -13.09 9.93 -25.66
CA ARG A 498 -12.07 10.78 -26.28
C ARG A 498 -11.32 10.05 -27.39
N ARG A 499 -10.87 8.80 -27.14
CA ARG A 499 -10.19 7.96 -28.15
C ARG A 499 -11.08 7.66 -29.35
N VAL A 500 -12.36 7.33 -29.11
CA VAL A 500 -13.35 7.08 -30.17
C VAL A 500 -13.57 8.34 -31.02
N ARG A 501 -13.81 9.49 -30.39
CA ARG A 501 -14.01 10.77 -31.10
C ARG A 501 -12.79 11.20 -31.89
N SER A 502 -11.58 11.01 -31.35
CA SER A 502 -10.33 11.31 -32.05
C SER A 502 -10.16 10.45 -33.31
N PHE A 503 -10.46 9.14 -33.22
CA PHE A 503 -10.40 8.23 -34.37
C PHE A 503 -11.47 8.56 -35.43
N SER A 504 -12.70 8.87 -35.02
CA SER A 504 -13.77 9.31 -35.92
C SER A 504 -13.47 10.66 -36.58
N GLY A 505 -12.87 11.59 -35.83
CA GLY A 505 -12.41 12.89 -36.35
C GLY A 505 -11.28 12.74 -37.38
N MET A 506 -10.32 11.86 -37.12
CA MET A 506 -9.26 11.49 -38.07
C MET A 506 -9.85 10.92 -39.37
N LYS A 507 -10.81 9.99 -39.28
CA LYS A 507 -11.50 9.43 -40.44
C LYS A 507 -12.27 10.48 -41.24
N ARG A 508 -12.99 11.39 -40.56
CA ARG A 508 -13.68 12.50 -41.22
C ARG A 508 -12.72 13.44 -41.94
N ARG A 509 -11.56 13.73 -41.32
CA ARG A 509 -10.52 14.56 -41.93
C ARG A 509 -9.91 13.91 -43.16
N ILE A 510 -9.56 12.63 -43.09
CA ILE A 510 -9.07 11.85 -44.25
C ILE A 510 -10.13 11.81 -45.36
N ALA A 511 -11.41 11.64 -45.02
CA ALA A 511 -12.51 11.66 -45.99
C ALA A 511 -12.69 13.04 -46.64
N LEU A 512 -12.59 14.14 -45.87
CA LEU A 512 -12.64 15.51 -46.41
C LEU A 512 -11.45 15.82 -47.30
N GLU A 513 -10.23 15.43 -46.89
CA GLU A 513 -9.01 15.62 -47.68
C GLU A 513 -9.07 14.82 -48.99
N SER A 514 -9.63 13.60 -48.96
CA SER A 514 -9.88 12.79 -50.15
C SER A 514 -10.95 13.40 -51.07
N ALA A 515 -12.03 13.95 -50.50
CA ALA A 515 -13.10 14.62 -51.26
C ALA A 515 -12.61 15.93 -51.90
N ASN A 516 -11.80 16.72 -51.17
CA ASN A 516 -11.21 17.95 -51.68
C ASN A 516 -10.14 17.68 -52.76
N ALA A 517 -9.34 16.62 -52.61
CA ALA A 517 -8.41 16.19 -53.66
C ALA A 517 -9.14 15.72 -54.93
N GLY A 518 -10.30 15.05 -54.77
CA GLY A 518 -11.18 14.67 -55.87
C GLY A 518 -11.83 15.86 -56.58
N MET A 519 -12.26 16.89 -55.84
CA MET A 519 -12.80 18.13 -56.43
C MET A 519 -11.73 18.98 -57.12
N ALA A 520 -10.50 19.04 -56.58
CA ALA A 520 -9.39 19.73 -57.21
C ALA A 520 -9.00 19.11 -58.57
N ARG A 521 -9.03 17.77 -58.68
CA ARG A 521 -8.79 17.06 -59.96
C ARG A 521 -9.89 17.30 -61.00
N LYS A 522 -11.14 17.54 -60.59
CA LYS A 522 -12.26 17.87 -61.48
C LYS A 522 -12.30 19.33 -61.94
N ARG A 523 -11.49 20.22 -61.37
CA ARG A 523 -11.35 21.63 -61.81
C ARG A 523 -10.17 21.87 -62.76
N ILE A 524 -9.34 20.85 -62.99
CA ILE A 524 -8.13 20.90 -63.84
C ILE A 524 -8.36 20.13 -65.17
N LEU A 525 -9.49 19.44 -65.30
CA LEU A 525 -10.05 18.91 -66.55
C LEU A 525 -11.24 19.79 -66.93
#